data_AF-A0A7W8FR97-F1
#
_entry.id   AF-A0A7W8FR97-F1
#
_cell.length_a   1.000
_cell.length_b   1.000
_cell.length_c   1.000
_cell.angle_alpha   90.00
_cell.angle_beta   90.00
_cell.angle_gamma   90.00
#
_symmetry.space_group_name_H-M   'P 1'
#
loop_
_entity.id
_entity.type
_entity.pdbx_description
1 polymer ?
#
loop_
_entity_poly.entity_id
_entity_poly.type
_entity_poly.pdbx_seq_one_letter_code
_entity_poly.pdbx_strand_id
1 'polypeptide(L)'
;MNRTTIIKKERVNHVNGYLDAALILSVVVNVGAVFVLIKMYKLAAAIPVQNNDEIYKSMEEFIENMEKESDELFQNMTNYIKVKESEFDEKLRLVEEKRAAPAIVQAAPETVPAKMPEETGHGKVEKLYKQGFSPAQIAKVLKIELGQVELIINMLKKKQSYQQ
;
A
#
# COMPACT_ATOMS: atom_id res chain seq x y z
N MET A 1 24.48 -88.77 -3.58
CA MET A 1 24.19 -87.41 -3.07
C MET A 1 23.73 -86.56 -4.25
N ASN A 2 22.49 -86.06 -4.24
CA ASN A 2 21.82 -85.52 -5.44
C ASN A 2 22.33 -84.12 -5.84
N ARG A 3 22.83 -83.98 -7.08
CA ARG A 3 23.32 -82.71 -7.66
C ARG A 3 22.29 -81.58 -7.60
N THR A 4 21.00 -81.92 -7.71
CA THR A 4 19.89 -80.96 -7.66
C THR A 4 19.79 -80.21 -6.33
N THR A 5 20.17 -80.85 -5.22
CA THR A 5 20.11 -80.25 -3.87
C THR A 5 21.24 -79.24 -3.66
N ILE A 6 22.40 -79.48 -4.27
CA ILE A 6 23.59 -78.61 -4.18
C ILE A 6 23.34 -77.30 -4.93
N ILE A 7 22.83 -77.38 -6.16
CA ILE A 7 22.51 -76.22 -6.99
C ILE A 7 21.43 -75.33 -6.34
N LYS A 8 20.44 -75.95 -5.68
CA LYS A 8 19.39 -75.21 -4.97
C LYS A 8 19.95 -74.47 -3.75
N LYS A 9 20.87 -75.08 -3.00
CA LYS A 9 21.51 -74.47 -1.83
C LYS A 9 22.41 -73.29 -2.23
N GLU A 10 23.14 -73.42 -3.32
CA GLU A 10 24.03 -72.38 -3.84
C GLU A 10 23.25 -71.14 -4.33
N ARG A 11 22.12 -71.35 -5.03
CA ARG A 11 21.24 -70.24 -5.43
C ARG A 11 20.58 -69.53 -4.25
N VAL A 12 20.18 -70.25 -3.20
CA VAL A 12 19.58 -69.65 -2.00
C VAL A 12 20.61 -68.79 -1.26
N ASN A 13 21.86 -69.26 -1.14
CA ASN A 13 22.93 -68.49 -0.50
C ASN A 13 23.26 -67.21 -1.28
N HIS A 14 23.25 -67.27 -2.61
CA HIS A 14 23.50 -66.11 -3.45
C HIS A 14 22.38 -65.06 -3.37
N VAL A 15 21.12 -65.50 -3.34
CA VAL A 15 19.96 -64.62 -3.16
C VAL A 15 19.97 -63.95 -1.78
N ASN A 16 20.29 -64.70 -0.73
CA ASN A 16 20.39 -64.14 0.62
C ASN A 16 21.52 -63.10 0.73
N GLY A 17 22.67 -63.34 0.09
CA GLY A 17 23.76 -62.36 0.05
C GLY A 17 23.37 -61.03 -0.61
N TYR A 18 22.53 -61.06 -1.65
CA TYR A 18 22.01 -59.83 -2.25
C TYR A 18 20.99 -59.10 -1.37
N LEU A 19 20.14 -59.85 -0.64
CA LEU A 19 19.18 -59.27 0.28
C LEU A 19 19.89 -58.54 1.44
N ASP A 20 20.95 -59.15 1.98
CA ASP A 20 21.77 -58.54 3.03
C ASP A 20 22.49 -57.29 2.52
N ALA A 21 23.07 -57.34 1.32
CA ALA A 21 23.72 -56.18 0.70
C ALA A 21 22.72 -55.03 0.43
N ALA A 22 21.50 -55.35 -0.03
CA ALA A 22 20.46 -54.37 -0.27
C ALA A 22 19.95 -53.72 1.02
N LEU A 23 19.84 -54.50 2.11
CA LEU A 23 19.47 -54.00 3.43
C LEU A 23 20.52 -53.01 3.96
N ILE A 24 21.80 -53.37 3.87
CA ILE A 24 22.91 -52.50 4.31
C ILE A 24 22.93 -51.20 3.49
N LEU A 25 22.79 -51.30 2.16
CA LEU A 25 22.76 -50.13 1.28
C LEU A 25 21.59 -49.19 1.63
N SER A 26 20.40 -49.74 1.89
CA SER A 26 19.23 -48.98 2.31
C SER A 26 19.50 -48.21 3.61
N VAL A 27 20.07 -48.87 4.62
CA VAL A 27 20.39 -48.20 5.90
C VAL A 27 21.41 -47.08 5.71
N VAL A 28 22.47 -47.31 4.93
CA VAL A 28 23.51 -46.30 4.68
C VAL A 28 22.95 -45.06 3.99
N VAL A 29 22.11 -45.24 2.97
CA VAL A 29 21.46 -44.13 2.25
C VAL A 29 20.55 -43.33 3.18
N ASN A 30 19.76 -44.01 4.01
CA ASN A 30 18.86 -43.35 4.96
C ASN A 30 19.62 -42.57 6.04
N VAL A 31 20.67 -43.16 6.63
CA VAL A 31 21.51 -42.48 7.63
C VAL A 31 22.23 -41.27 7.03
N GLY A 32 22.73 -41.40 5.80
CA GLY A 32 23.33 -40.29 5.06
C GLY A 32 22.34 -39.14 4.82
N ALA A 33 21.11 -39.47 4.39
CA ALA A 33 20.05 -38.48 4.19
C ALA A 33 19.69 -37.75 5.50
N VAL A 34 19.57 -38.48 6.61
CA VAL A 34 19.32 -37.89 7.94
C VAL A 34 20.46 -36.96 8.36
N PHE A 35 21.72 -37.33 8.11
CA PHE A 35 22.86 -36.47 8.41
C PHE A 35 22.84 -35.17 7.60
N VAL A 36 22.52 -35.24 6.31
CA VAL A 36 22.37 -34.06 5.43
C VAL A 36 21.23 -33.17 5.93
N LEU A 37 20.08 -33.74 6.32
CA LEU A 37 18.97 -32.99 6.90
C LEU A 37 19.37 -32.28 8.19
N ILE A 38 20.09 -32.94 9.10
CA ILE A 38 20.60 -32.33 10.33
C ILE A 38 21.56 -31.18 10.03
N LYS A 39 22.44 -31.34 9.04
CA LYS A 39 23.36 -30.28 8.60
C LYS A 39 22.60 -29.09 8.02
N MET A 40 21.58 -29.33 7.19
CA MET A 40 20.73 -28.27 6.66
C MET A 40 19.92 -27.57 7.74
N TYR A 41 19.36 -28.30 8.71
CA TYR A 41 18.65 -27.70 9.85
C TYR A 41 19.58 -26.85 10.71
N LYS A 42 20.80 -27.31 10.97
CA LYS A 42 21.80 -26.53 11.72
C LYS A 42 22.26 -25.31 10.95
N LEU A 43 22.43 -25.43 9.62
CA LEU A 43 22.77 -24.29 8.77
C LEU A 43 21.62 -23.29 8.72
N ALA A 44 20.38 -23.74 8.57
CA ALA A 44 19.18 -22.89 8.57
C ALA A 44 18.93 -22.23 9.93
N ALA A 45 19.19 -22.93 11.04
CA ALA A 45 19.13 -22.35 12.39
C ALA A 45 20.32 -21.42 12.69
N ALA A 46 21.43 -21.58 11.96
CA ALA A 46 22.60 -20.71 12.02
C ALA A 46 22.61 -19.64 10.92
N ILE A 47 21.60 -19.58 10.04
CA ILE A 47 21.28 -18.35 9.30
C ILE A 47 20.78 -17.41 10.39
N PRO A 48 21.61 -16.46 10.84
CA PRO A 48 21.16 -15.56 11.87
C PRO A 48 20.03 -14.75 11.25
N VAL A 49 18.90 -14.75 11.96
CA VAL A 49 17.83 -13.78 11.79
C VAL A 49 18.34 -12.41 12.29
N GLN A 50 19.52 -12.01 11.83
CA GLN A 50 20.29 -10.86 12.31
C GLN A 50 19.66 -9.54 11.89
N ASN A 51 18.75 -9.58 10.92
CA ASN A 51 18.10 -8.39 10.39
C ASN A 51 16.70 -8.17 10.95
N ASN A 52 16.14 -9.09 11.75
CA ASN A 52 14.80 -8.86 12.28
C ASN A 52 14.78 -7.74 13.33
N ASP A 53 15.80 -7.65 14.18
CA ASP A 53 15.85 -6.60 15.21
C ASP A 53 15.96 -5.20 14.59
N GLU A 54 16.73 -5.05 13.50
CA GLU A 54 16.77 -3.82 12.71
C GLU A 54 15.44 -3.53 12.01
N ILE A 55 14.77 -4.56 11.49
CA ILE A 55 13.44 -4.41 10.88
C ILE A 55 12.41 -3.97 11.93
N TYR A 56 12.41 -4.55 13.13
CA TYR A 56 11.50 -4.16 14.21
C TYR A 56 11.75 -2.72 14.66
N LYS A 57 13.02 -2.32 14.81
CA LYS A 57 13.38 -0.95 15.16
C LYS A 57 13.00 0.05 14.07
N SER A 58 13.26 -0.28 12.81
CA SER A 58 12.84 0.55 11.66
C SER A 58 11.32 0.65 11.56
N MET A 59 10.59 -0.40 11.92
CA MET A 59 9.13 -0.42 11.94
C MET A 59 8.57 0.45 13.07
N GLU A 60 9.19 0.42 14.25
CA GLU A 60 8.83 1.29 15.38
C GLU A 60 9.05 2.77 15.04
N GLU A 61 10.21 3.11 14.46
CA GLU A 61 10.52 4.47 14.00
C GLU A 61 9.56 4.94 12.89
N PHE A 62 9.16 4.03 11.99
CA PHE A 62 8.18 4.33 10.95
C PHE A 62 6.79 4.60 11.51
N ILE A 63 6.34 3.82 12.50
CA ILE A 63 5.04 4.01 13.16
C ILE A 63 5.04 5.35 13.90
N GLU A 64 6.09 5.65 14.66
CA GLU A 64 6.21 6.92 15.40
C GLU A 64 6.19 8.13 14.45
N ASN A 65 6.92 8.05 13.33
CA ASN A 65 6.91 9.12 12.34
C ASN A 65 5.54 9.28 11.66
N MET A 66 4.83 8.17 11.40
CA MET A 66 3.48 8.20 10.83
C MET A 66 2.45 8.80 11.79
N GLU A 67 2.50 8.43 13.06
CA GLU A 67 1.62 8.99 14.10
C GLU A 67 1.84 10.49 14.24
N LYS A 68 3.11 10.92 14.24
CA LYS A 68 3.47 12.33 14.28
C LYS A 68 2.99 13.11 13.05
N GLU A 69 3.20 12.58 11.84
CA GLU A 69 2.74 13.22 10.60
C GLU A 69 1.21 13.29 10.54
N SER A 70 0.53 12.26 11.03
CA SER A 70 -0.93 12.25 11.19
C SER A 70 -1.39 13.38 12.12
N ASP A 71 -0.82 13.47 13.32
CA ASP A 71 -1.17 14.51 14.31
C ASP A 71 -0.89 15.92 13.78
N GLU A 72 0.23 16.13 13.09
CA GLU A 72 0.58 17.40 12.46
C GLU A 72 -0.42 17.78 11.36
N LEU A 73 -0.85 16.81 10.56
CA LEU A 73 -1.88 17.03 9.54
C LEU A 73 -3.24 17.39 10.17
N PHE A 74 -3.65 16.71 11.24
CA PHE A 74 -4.87 17.02 11.97
C PHE A 74 -4.84 18.43 12.57
N GLN A 75 -3.71 18.84 13.15
CA GLN A 75 -3.54 20.18 13.68
C GLN A 75 -3.60 21.24 12.57
N ASN A 76 -2.92 21.01 11.45
CA ASN A 76 -2.96 21.92 10.30
C ASN A 76 -4.38 22.06 9.73
N MET A 77 -5.11 20.96 9.59
CA MET A 77 -6.50 21.00 9.14
C MET A 77 -7.40 21.75 10.13
N THR A 78 -7.24 21.49 11.42
CA THR A 78 -7.99 22.19 12.48
C THR A 78 -7.70 23.69 12.47
N ASN A 79 -6.42 24.07 12.31
CA ASN A 79 -6.01 25.46 12.24
C ASN A 79 -6.57 26.14 10.97
N TYR A 80 -6.53 25.47 9.82
CA TYR A 80 -7.11 25.98 8.58
C TYR A 80 -8.62 26.23 8.72
N ILE A 81 -9.35 25.29 9.33
CA ILE A 81 -10.77 25.43 9.60
C ILE A 81 -11.03 26.62 10.52
N LYS A 82 -10.31 26.74 11.64
CA LYS A 82 -10.47 27.87 12.58
C LYS A 82 -10.22 29.23 11.91
N VAL A 83 -9.15 29.33 11.11
CA VAL A 83 -8.84 30.56 10.37
C VAL A 83 -9.97 30.87 9.38
N LYS A 84 -10.44 29.87 8.63
CA LYS A 84 -11.54 30.05 7.68
C LYS A 84 -12.86 30.41 8.36
N GLU A 85 -13.18 29.79 9.50
CA GLU A 85 -14.36 30.14 10.30
C GLU A 85 -14.28 31.59 10.76
N SER A 86 -13.12 32.05 11.25
CA SER A 86 -12.95 33.46 11.63
C SER A 86 -13.07 34.43 10.45
N GLU A 87 -12.52 34.06 9.27
CA GLU A 87 -12.66 34.83 8.04
C GLU A 87 -14.12 34.90 7.56
N PHE A 88 -14.88 33.82 7.74
CA PHE A 88 -16.31 33.78 7.44
C PHE A 88 -17.14 34.59 8.43
N ASP A 89 -16.83 34.52 9.72
CA ASP A 89 -17.52 35.29 10.77
C ASP A 89 -17.31 36.80 10.59
N GLU A 90 -16.09 37.22 10.24
CA GLU A 90 -15.77 38.60 9.90
C GLU A 90 -16.55 39.07 8.66
N LYS A 91 -16.57 38.26 7.59
CA LYS A 91 -17.35 38.56 6.39
C LYS A 91 -18.85 38.62 6.67
N LEU A 92 -19.36 37.76 7.55
CA LEU A 92 -20.76 37.74 7.94
C LEU A 92 -21.13 39.03 8.68
N ARG A 93 -20.32 39.45 9.67
CA ARG A 93 -20.48 40.74 10.37
C ARG A 93 -20.48 41.94 9.41
N LEU A 94 -19.57 41.97 8.45
CA LEU A 94 -19.51 43.06 7.45
C LEU A 94 -20.75 43.08 6.54
N VAL A 95 -21.31 41.91 6.23
CA VAL A 95 -22.56 41.80 5.45
C VAL A 95 -23.77 42.22 6.28
N GLU A 96 -23.84 41.84 7.55
CA GLU A 96 -24.91 42.25 8.47
C GLU A 96 -24.88 43.77 8.74
N GLU A 97 -23.69 44.35 8.96
CA GLU A 97 -23.50 45.78 9.13
C GLU A 97 -23.92 46.57 7.88
N LYS A 98 -23.57 46.08 6.69
CA LYS A 98 -24.03 46.66 5.41
C LYS A 98 -25.53 46.50 5.17
N ARG A 99 -26.18 45.51 5.80
CA ARG A 99 -27.64 45.31 5.72
C ARG A 99 -28.42 46.22 6.68
N ALA A 100 -27.76 46.77 7.71
CA ALA A 100 -28.36 47.64 8.72
C ALA A 100 -28.41 49.13 8.33
N ALA A 101 -27.80 49.54 7.21
CA ALA A 101 -27.94 50.89 6.65
C ALA A 101 -29.11 50.95 5.62
N PRO A 102 -29.97 51.98 5.62
CA PRO A 102 -31.17 51.98 4.79
C PRO A 102 -30.89 52.32 3.32
N ALA A 103 -31.43 51.49 2.42
CA ALA A 103 -31.74 51.66 0.97
C ALA A 103 -30.62 52.20 0.05
N ILE A 104 -30.30 51.56 -1.09
CA ILE A 104 -31.06 51.64 -2.36
C ILE A 104 -30.75 50.40 -3.23
N VAL A 105 -31.82 49.72 -3.63
CA VAL A 105 -32.05 48.93 -4.87
C VAL A 105 -30.81 48.50 -5.68
N GLN A 106 -30.52 47.19 -5.70
CA GLN A 106 -30.51 46.41 -6.95
C GLN A 106 -30.58 44.90 -6.68
N ALA A 107 -31.32 44.24 -7.56
CA ALA A 107 -31.82 42.88 -7.47
C ALA A 107 -30.75 41.80 -7.25
N ALA A 108 -31.11 40.81 -6.43
CA ALA A 108 -30.49 39.50 -6.35
C ALA A 108 -30.67 38.72 -7.69
N PRO A 109 -29.96 37.60 -7.89
CA PRO A 109 -30.29 36.37 -7.17
C PRO A 109 -29.07 35.83 -6.43
N GLU A 110 -29.18 35.61 -5.11
CA GLU A 110 -29.58 34.31 -4.53
C GLU A 110 -28.86 33.13 -5.20
N THR A 111 -27.88 32.54 -4.49
CA THR A 111 -27.98 31.16 -3.97
C THR A 111 -26.62 30.70 -3.44
N VAL A 112 -26.51 30.58 -2.12
CA VAL A 112 -25.80 29.44 -1.55
C VAL A 112 -26.85 28.33 -1.47
N PRO A 113 -26.52 27.11 -1.91
CA PRO A 113 -26.55 26.08 -0.88
C PRO A 113 -25.32 25.20 -0.96
N ALA A 114 -24.80 24.88 0.22
CA ALA A 114 -24.04 23.68 0.46
C ALA A 114 -24.73 22.50 -0.25
N LYS A 115 -24.09 22.03 -1.32
CA LYS A 115 -24.20 20.67 -1.83
C LYS A 115 -22.89 20.42 -2.55
N MET A 116 -22.10 19.50 -2.02
CA MET A 116 -21.35 18.61 -2.90
C MET A 116 -22.37 18.00 -3.86
N PRO A 117 -22.15 18.15 -5.16
CA PRO A 117 -22.11 16.97 -5.99
C PRO A 117 -20.65 16.80 -6.42
N GLU A 118 -19.98 15.86 -5.74
CA GLU A 118 -19.10 14.93 -6.43
C GLU A 118 -19.71 14.64 -7.81
N GLU A 119 -18.89 14.73 -8.87
CA GLU A 119 -19.17 14.44 -10.29
C GLU A 119 -19.11 15.63 -11.27
N THR A 120 -19.37 16.89 -10.88
CA THR A 120 -19.35 18.00 -11.87
C THR A 120 -18.04 18.79 -11.97
N GLY A 121 -17.16 18.71 -10.96
CA GLY A 121 -15.86 19.38 -10.95
C GLY A 121 -14.78 18.65 -11.76
N HIS A 122 -14.65 17.33 -11.57
CA HIS A 122 -13.60 16.51 -12.18
C HIS A 122 -13.65 16.53 -13.72
N GLY A 123 -14.84 16.34 -14.30
CA GLY A 123 -15.00 16.32 -15.76
C GLY A 123 -14.71 17.68 -16.42
N LYS A 124 -14.88 18.80 -15.70
CA LYS A 124 -14.54 20.14 -16.21
C LYS A 124 -13.03 20.40 -16.13
N VAL A 125 -12.37 19.97 -15.05
CA VAL A 125 -10.90 20.03 -14.93
C VAL A 125 -10.24 19.20 -16.03
N GLU A 126 -10.74 17.99 -16.31
CA GLU A 126 -10.23 17.13 -17.37
C GLU A 126 -10.35 17.79 -18.76
N LYS A 127 -11.51 18.39 -19.07
CA LYS A 127 -11.74 19.08 -20.36
C LYS A 127 -10.81 20.27 -20.54
N LEU A 128 -10.70 21.13 -19.53
CA LEU A 128 -9.83 22.31 -19.59
C LEU A 128 -8.35 21.90 -19.65
N TYR A 129 -7.95 20.84 -18.94
CA TYR A 129 -6.60 20.33 -19.00
C TYR A 129 -6.26 19.77 -20.40
N LYS A 130 -7.17 19.01 -21.02
CA LYS A 130 -7.02 18.53 -22.41
C LYS A 130 -6.98 19.68 -23.43
N GLN A 131 -7.60 20.82 -23.12
CA GLN A 131 -7.55 22.04 -23.94
C GLN A 131 -6.25 22.83 -23.76
N GLY A 132 -5.34 22.39 -22.88
CA GLY A 132 -4.03 23.03 -22.68
C GLY A 132 -4.03 24.17 -21.65
N PHE A 133 -5.10 24.35 -20.88
CA PHE A 133 -5.12 25.33 -19.80
C PHE A 133 -4.19 24.93 -18.66
N SER A 134 -3.50 25.91 -18.07
CA SER A 134 -2.63 25.65 -16.93
C SER A 134 -3.42 25.36 -15.65
N PRO A 135 -2.89 24.58 -14.70
CA PRO A 135 -3.57 24.30 -13.43
C PRO A 135 -4.02 25.56 -12.67
N ALA A 136 -3.19 26.61 -12.69
CA ALA A 136 -3.51 27.91 -12.09
C ALA A 136 -4.68 28.62 -12.80
N GLN A 137 -4.78 28.51 -14.12
CA GLN A 137 -5.92 29.07 -14.88
C GLN A 137 -7.20 28.30 -14.60
N ILE A 138 -7.12 26.97 -14.54
CA ILE A 138 -8.26 26.10 -14.24
C ILE A 138 -8.79 26.39 -12.83
N ALA A 139 -7.90 26.52 -11.83
CA ALA A 139 -8.24 26.89 -10.47
C ALA A 139 -9.00 28.22 -10.41
N LYS A 140 -8.51 29.23 -11.14
CA LYS A 140 -9.15 30.55 -11.22
C LYS A 140 -10.51 30.53 -11.90
N VAL A 141 -10.65 29.77 -13.00
CA VAL A 141 -11.91 29.65 -13.78
C VAL A 141 -12.97 28.88 -13.02
N LEU A 142 -12.59 27.78 -12.36
CA LEU A 142 -13.50 26.91 -11.63
C LEU A 142 -13.70 27.33 -10.17
N LYS A 143 -12.98 28.36 -9.70
CA LYS A 143 -12.99 28.84 -8.30
C LYS A 143 -12.74 27.71 -7.29
N ILE A 144 -11.82 26.82 -7.64
CA ILE A 144 -11.39 25.68 -6.82
C ILE A 144 -9.91 25.86 -6.45
N GLU A 145 -9.48 25.25 -5.35
CA GLU A 145 -8.12 25.36 -4.87
C GLU A 145 -7.10 24.76 -5.87
N LEU A 146 -5.93 25.39 -6.00
CA LEU A 146 -4.89 24.95 -6.94
C LEU A 146 -4.47 23.49 -6.68
N GLY A 147 -4.29 23.11 -5.41
CA GLY A 147 -3.96 21.74 -5.02
C GLY A 147 -5.02 20.73 -5.45
N GLN A 148 -6.30 21.10 -5.41
CA GLN A 148 -7.40 20.24 -5.87
C GLN A 148 -7.32 20.01 -7.39
N VAL A 149 -6.98 21.04 -8.17
CA VAL A 149 -6.78 20.91 -9.63
C VAL A 149 -5.58 20.03 -9.95
N GLU A 150 -4.45 20.25 -9.26
CA GLU A 150 -3.23 19.47 -9.45
C GLU A 150 -3.43 17.99 -9.12
N LEU A 151 -4.15 17.70 -8.03
CA LEU A 151 -4.50 16.34 -7.64
C LEU A 151 -5.34 15.64 -8.73
N ILE A 152 -6.35 16.33 -9.28
CA ILE A 152 -7.20 15.79 -10.35
C ILE A 152 -6.37 15.52 -11.61
N ILE A 153 -5.49 16.44 -12.00
CA ILE A 153 -4.60 16.26 -13.15
C ILE A 153 -3.65 15.08 -12.93
N ASN A 154 -3.10 14.92 -11.73
CA ASN A 154 -2.20 13.83 -11.40
C ASN A 154 -2.92 12.46 -11.46
N MET A 155 -4.14 12.39 -10.92
CA MET A 155 -4.99 11.19 -11.03
C MET A 155 -5.31 10.85 -12.48
N LEU A 156 -5.58 11.84 -13.34
CA LEU A 156 -5.83 11.64 -14.77
C LEU A 156 -4.61 11.07 -15.50
N LYS A 157 -3.41 11.63 -15.27
CA LYS A 157 -2.16 11.13 -15.87
C LYS A 157 -1.89 9.68 -15.47
N LYS A 158 -2.08 9.37 -14.18
CA LYS A 158 -1.90 8.01 -13.65
C LYS A 158 -2.92 7.05 -14.26
N LYS A 159 -4.19 7.44 -14.40
CA LYS A 159 -5.21 6.61 -15.07
C LYS A 159 -4.85 6.30 -16.53
N GLN A 160 -4.29 7.26 -17.26
CA GLN A 160 -3.87 7.07 -18.65
C GLN A 160 -2.67 6.12 -18.78
N SER A 161 -1.74 6.11 -17.82
CA SER A 161 -0.58 5.19 -17.87
C SER A 161 -0.94 3.73 -17.62
N TYR A 162 -2.05 3.43 -16.93
CA TYR A 162 -2.52 2.06 -16.70
C TYR A 162 -3.37 1.50 -17.86
N GLN A 163 -3.72 2.33 -18.84
CA GLN A 163 -4.55 1.93 -19.99
C GLN A 163 -3.75 1.74 -21.29
N GLN A 164 -2.42 1.79 -21.21
CA GLN A 164 -1.50 1.39 -22.28
C GLN A 164 -0.82 0.08 -21.91
#